data_AF-I0V8R4-F1
#
_entry.id   AF-I0V8R4-F1
#
_cell.length_a   1.000
_cell.length_b   1.000
_cell.length_c   1.000
_cell.angle_alpha   90.00
_cell.angle_beta   90.00
_cell.angle_gamma   90.00
#
_symmetry.space_group_name_H-M   'P 1'
#
loop_
_entity.id
_entity.type
_entity.pdbx_description
1 polymer ?
#
loop_
_entity_poly.entity_id
_entity_poly.type
_entity_poly.pdbx_seq_one_letter_code
_entity_poly.pdbx_strand_id
1 'polypeptide(L)'
;MHVNQPAPQPQREPGEPREPPWPWWQRDASSTPARPVWRRADGAPAGFRPVDPPRWVWVDLRAALRKDAFTFTDDNPAGLQYRYEAKGLLRAWMPSVDGAALALVTYQLLTADLAWRTTVTAFVPAHSVRFRSRTGRESR
;
A
#
# COMPACT_ATOMS: atom_id res chain seq x y z
N MET A 1 -37.64 28.61 -15.99
CA MET A 1 -36.90 27.74 -16.91
C MET A 1 -36.13 26.72 -16.08
N HIS A 2 -36.38 25.43 -16.32
CA HIS A 2 -36.04 24.31 -15.44
C HIS A 2 -34.52 24.07 -15.32
N VAL A 3 -34.04 23.97 -14.08
CA VAL A 3 -32.70 23.46 -13.73
C VAL A 3 -32.71 21.93 -13.84
N ASN A 4 -31.88 21.36 -14.71
CA ASN A 4 -31.63 19.93 -14.76
C ASN A 4 -30.90 19.49 -13.48
N GLN A 5 -31.59 18.78 -12.60
CA GLN A 5 -30.94 18.02 -11.53
C GLN A 5 -30.32 16.76 -12.12
N PRO A 6 -29.05 16.43 -11.82
CA PRO A 6 -28.48 15.14 -12.18
C PRO A 6 -29.19 14.03 -11.38
N ALA A 7 -29.45 12.92 -12.05
CA ALA A 7 -30.10 11.75 -11.46
C ALA A 7 -29.37 11.27 -10.18
N PRO A 8 -30.11 10.83 -9.15
CA PRO A 8 -29.49 10.24 -7.97
C PRO A 8 -28.71 8.99 -8.38
N GLN A 9 -27.42 8.95 -8.05
CA GLN A 9 -26.60 7.76 -8.22
C GLN A 9 -27.21 6.62 -7.39
N PRO A 10 -27.31 5.39 -7.92
CA PRO A 10 -27.88 4.28 -7.18
C PRO A 10 -27.11 4.09 -5.87
N GLN A 11 -27.85 4.16 -4.77
CA GLN A 11 -27.34 3.84 -3.43
C GLN A 11 -26.93 2.36 -3.45
N ARG A 12 -25.62 2.11 -3.36
CA ARG A 12 -25.07 0.76 -3.33
C ARG A 12 -25.55 0.01 -2.09
N GLU A 13 -25.92 -1.25 -2.27
CA GLU A 13 -26.41 -2.10 -1.20
C GLU A 13 -25.29 -2.41 -0.18
N PRO A 14 -25.58 -2.34 1.13
CA PRO A 14 -24.61 -2.67 2.17
C PRO A 14 -24.39 -4.19 2.21
N GLY A 15 -23.37 -4.65 1.49
CA GLY A 15 -23.01 -6.08 1.43
C GLY A 15 -22.26 -6.49 0.17
N GLU A 16 -22.18 -5.64 -0.85
CA GLU A 16 -21.39 -5.94 -2.04
C GLU A 16 -19.90 -6.06 -1.65
N PRO A 17 -19.24 -7.20 -1.93
CA PRO A 17 -17.82 -7.33 -1.68
C PRO A 17 -17.11 -6.25 -2.49
N ARG A 18 -16.56 -5.26 -1.78
CA ARG A 18 -15.72 -4.23 -2.39
C ARG A 18 -14.63 -4.95 -3.17
N GLU A 19 -14.67 -4.85 -4.50
CA GLU A 19 -13.54 -5.25 -5.33
C GLU A 19 -12.29 -4.69 -4.66
N PRO A 20 -11.28 -5.53 -4.34
CA PRO A 20 -10.06 -5.02 -3.75
C PRO A 20 -9.58 -3.89 -4.67
N PRO A 21 -9.24 -2.70 -4.14
CA PRO A 21 -8.84 -1.58 -4.98
C PRO A 21 -7.55 -1.85 -5.78
N TRP A 22 -6.93 -3.03 -5.60
CA TRP A 22 -5.74 -3.46 -6.31
C TRP A 22 -6.07 -4.51 -7.37
N PRO A 23 -5.61 -4.28 -8.61
CA PRO A 23 -5.80 -5.21 -9.71
C PRO A 23 -5.01 -6.51 -9.53
N TRP A 24 -5.70 -7.62 -9.31
CA TRP A 24 -5.07 -8.95 -9.33
C TRP A 24 -5.17 -9.60 -10.71
N TRP A 25 -4.10 -10.26 -11.10
CA TRP A 25 -4.01 -11.01 -12.35
C TRP A 25 -3.62 -12.44 -12.01
N GLN A 26 -4.27 -13.39 -12.68
CA GLN A 26 -3.98 -14.81 -12.52
C GLN A 26 -3.51 -15.39 -13.84
N ARG A 27 -2.68 -16.43 -13.76
CA ARG A 27 -2.20 -17.13 -14.96
C ARG A 27 -3.40 -17.71 -15.70
N ASP A 28 -3.50 -17.42 -16.99
CA ASP A 28 -4.56 -17.98 -17.82
C ASP A 28 -4.32 -19.46 -18.09
N ALA A 29 -5.38 -20.25 -18.30
CA ALA A 29 -5.27 -21.68 -18.60
C ALA A 29 -4.50 -21.95 -19.92
N SER A 30 -4.52 -21.00 -20.86
CA SER A 30 -3.76 -21.06 -22.13
C SER A 30 -2.27 -20.72 -21.99
N SER A 31 -1.82 -20.30 -20.81
CA SER A 31 -0.48 -19.78 -20.56
C SER A 31 0.58 -20.90 -20.63
N THR A 32 1.57 -20.76 -21.51
CA THR A 32 2.70 -21.71 -21.62
C THR A 32 3.98 -21.11 -21.02
N PRO A 33 5.01 -21.91 -20.67
CA PRO A 33 6.26 -21.37 -20.13
C PRO A 33 6.95 -20.34 -21.04
N ALA A 34 6.86 -20.52 -22.36
CA ALA A 34 7.44 -19.60 -23.34
C ALA A 34 6.54 -18.40 -23.67
N ARG A 35 5.23 -18.48 -23.37
CA ARG A 35 4.26 -17.42 -23.62
C ARG A 35 3.34 -17.27 -22.41
N PRO A 36 3.77 -16.53 -21.38
CA PRO A 36 2.93 -16.29 -20.23
C PRO A 36 1.75 -15.39 -20.62
N VAL A 37 0.54 -15.92 -20.44
CA VAL A 37 -0.71 -15.17 -20.58
C VAL A 37 -1.30 -14.95 -19.19
N TRP A 38 -1.74 -13.71 -18.95
CA TRP A 38 -2.36 -13.27 -17.70
C TRP A 38 -3.78 -12.81 -17.99
N ARG A 39 -4.72 -13.23 -17.16
CA ARG A 39 -6.10 -12.73 -17.19
C ARG A 39 -6.40 -11.99 -15.90
N ARG A 40 -7.38 -11.08 -15.98
CA ARG A 40 -7.88 -10.42 -14.78
C ARG A 40 -8.44 -11.48 -13.82
N ALA A 41 -8.12 -11.36 -12.54
CA ALA A 41 -8.71 -12.21 -11.51
C ALA A 41 -9.99 -11.57 -11.00
N ASP A 42 -11.00 -12.40 -10.73
CA ASP A 42 -12.27 -11.98 -10.12
C ASP A 42 -12.13 -11.68 -8.62
N GLY A 43 -10.99 -12.05 -8.03
CA GLY A 43 -10.71 -11.88 -6.60
C GLY A 43 -9.22 -11.84 -6.29
N ALA A 44 -8.91 -11.58 -5.03
CA ALA A 44 -7.54 -11.58 -4.53
C ALA A 44 -7.00 -13.02 -4.31
N PRO A 45 -5.67 -13.22 -4.33
CA PRO A 45 -5.06 -14.48 -3.95
C PRO A 45 -5.48 -14.93 -2.55
N ALA A 46 -5.54 -16.25 -2.31
CA ALA A 46 -6.02 -16.81 -1.03
C ALA A 46 -5.27 -16.31 0.21
N GLY A 47 -3.98 -15.95 0.08
CA GLY A 47 -3.18 -15.42 1.18
C GLY A 47 -3.42 -13.92 1.47
N PHE A 48 -4.10 -13.20 0.57
CA PHE A 48 -4.32 -11.77 0.70
C PHE A 48 -5.41 -11.49 1.74
N ARG A 49 -5.08 -10.68 2.75
CA ARG A 49 -6.00 -10.32 3.83
C ARG A 49 -6.19 -8.81 3.88
N PRO A 50 -7.31 -8.26 3.37
CA PRO A 50 -7.56 -6.83 3.43
C PRO A 50 -7.73 -6.34 4.87
N VAL A 51 -7.40 -5.08 5.11
CA VAL A 51 -7.61 -4.35 6.37
C VAL A 51 -8.61 -3.23 6.08
N ASP A 52 -9.84 -3.40 6.57
CA ASP A 52 -10.93 -2.44 6.42
C ASP A 52 -11.63 -2.19 7.78
N PRO A 53 -11.73 -0.93 8.26
CA PRO A 53 -11.16 0.27 7.65
C PRO A 53 -9.61 0.25 7.66
N PRO A 54 -8.97 0.92 6.69
CA PRO A 54 -7.52 1.11 6.69
C PRO A 54 -7.01 1.68 8.01
N ARG A 55 -5.86 1.19 8.49
CA ARG A 55 -5.31 1.58 9.80
C ARG A 55 -4.12 2.51 9.64
N TRP A 56 -4.04 3.56 10.47
CA TRP A 56 -2.86 4.40 10.52
C TRP A 56 -1.65 3.64 11.06
N VAL A 57 -0.53 3.77 10.36
CA VAL A 57 0.75 3.17 10.71
C VAL A 57 1.89 4.14 10.42
N TRP A 58 3.05 3.87 11.00
CA TRP A 58 4.31 4.47 10.61
C TRP A 58 5.16 3.42 9.90
N VAL A 59 5.78 3.79 8.79
CA VAL A 59 6.62 2.91 7.97
C VAL A 59 8.05 3.36 8.13
N ASP A 60 8.92 2.50 8.64
CA ASP A 60 10.36 2.66 8.58
C ASP A 60 10.82 2.53 7.12
N LEU A 61 10.96 3.67 6.43
CA LEU A 61 11.34 3.71 5.02
C LEU A 61 12.76 3.20 4.79
N ARG A 62 13.63 3.26 5.80
CA ARG A 62 15.00 2.75 5.69
C ARG A 62 14.98 1.24 5.64
N ALA A 63 14.22 0.60 6.52
CA ALA A 63 14.02 -0.85 6.47
C ALA A 63 13.26 -1.30 5.22
N ALA A 64 12.31 -0.49 4.72
CA ALA A 64 11.48 -0.86 3.57
C ALA A 64 12.16 -0.68 2.20
N LEU A 65 13.02 0.34 2.03
CA LEU A 65 13.56 0.72 0.72
C LEU A 65 15.06 0.47 0.56
N ARG A 66 15.83 0.37 1.65
CA ARG A 66 17.28 0.26 1.54
C ARG A 66 17.67 -1.16 1.13
N LYS A 67 18.21 -1.27 -0.09
CA LYS A 67 18.69 -2.53 -0.68
C LYS A 67 19.88 -3.14 0.06
N ASP A 68 20.80 -2.31 0.56
CA ASP A 68 22.01 -2.75 1.25
C ASP A 68 22.27 -1.85 2.46
N ALA A 69 22.30 -2.47 3.64
CA ALA A 69 22.54 -1.78 4.91
C ALA A 69 23.99 -1.26 5.05
N PHE A 70 24.93 -1.79 4.27
CA PHE A 70 26.37 -1.55 4.41
C PHE A 70 26.96 -0.70 3.29
N THR A 71 26.23 -0.48 2.19
CA THR A 71 26.63 0.49 1.17
C THR A 71 26.32 1.91 1.64
N PHE A 72 27.36 2.76 1.64
CA PHE A 72 27.27 4.19 1.90
C PHE A 72 27.58 4.95 0.60
N THR A 73 26.73 5.93 0.29
CA THR A 73 26.88 6.82 -0.85
C THR A 73 26.71 8.25 -0.36
N ASP A 74 27.27 9.20 -1.09
CA ASP A 74 27.08 10.62 -0.80
C ASP A 74 25.60 11.03 -0.82
N ASP A 75 25.30 12.09 -0.08
CA ASP A 75 23.97 12.65 0.03
C ASP A 75 23.60 13.38 -1.27
N ASN A 76 22.53 12.94 -1.92
CA ASN A 76 21.92 13.65 -3.04
C ASN A 76 20.62 14.34 -2.57
N PRO A 77 20.59 15.69 -2.48
CA PRO A 77 19.40 16.41 -2.00
C PRO A 77 18.17 16.24 -2.90
N ALA A 78 18.35 15.98 -4.20
CA ALA A 78 17.26 15.72 -5.14
C ALA A 78 16.75 14.27 -5.08
N GLY A 79 17.39 13.39 -4.30
CA GLY A 79 16.98 12.00 -4.11
C GLY A 79 15.80 11.85 -3.14
N LEU A 80 15.15 10.68 -3.16
CA LEU A 80 14.08 10.37 -2.21
C LEU A 80 14.62 10.27 -0.77
N GLN A 81 13.94 10.95 0.14
CA GLN A 81 14.17 10.87 1.58
C GLN A 81 13.53 9.59 2.14
N TYR A 82 14.36 8.65 2.56
CA TYR A 82 13.93 7.39 3.16
C TYR A 82 14.56 7.14 4.54
N ARG A 83 15.25 8.11 5.15
CA ARG A 83 15.93 7.94 6.45
C ARG A 83 14.97 7.99 7.64
N TYR A 84 13.76 8.50 7.44
CA TYR A 84 12.77 8.72 8.50
C TYR A 84 11.54 7.85 8.29
N GLU A 85 10.77 7.68 9.37
CA GLU A 85 9.48 7.02 9.30
C GLU A 85 8.48 7.89 8.54
N ALA A 86 7.70 7.28 7.64
CA ALA A 86 6.59 7.92 6.96
C ALA A 86 5.26 7.46 7.55
N LYS A 87 4.35 8.41 7.78
CA LYS A 87 2.97 8.09 8.13
C LYS A 87 2.26 7.49 6.92
N GLY A 88 1.55 6.39 7.12
CA GLY A 88 0.83 5.68 6.07
C GLY A 88 -0.46 5.01 6.54
N LEU A 89 -1.18 4.44 5.59
CA LEU A 89 -2.40 3.67 5.80
C LEU A 89 -2.12 2.22 5.44
N LEU A 90 -2.19 1.33 6.43
CA LEU A 90 -2.18 -0.11 6.23
C LEU A 90 -3.51 -0.53 5.60
N ARG A 91 -3.38 -1.28 4.51
CA ARG A 91 -4.48 -1.64 3.61
C ARG A 91 -4.74 -3.14 3.54
N ALA A 92 -3.70 -3.96 3.66
CA ALA A 92 -3.81 -5.41 3.60
C ALA A 92 -2.53 -6.08 4.11
N TRP A 93 -2.60 -7.40 4.27
CA TRP A 93 -1.48 -8.29 4.52
C TRP A 93 -1.37 -9.36 3.43
N MET A 94 -0.16 -9.84 3.19
CA MET A 94 0.12 -10.97 2.29
C MET A 94 1.31 -11.77 2.85
N PRO A 95 1.29 -13.11 2.85
CA PRO A 95 2.48 -13.89 3.14
C PRO A 95 3.52 -13.75 2.01
N SER A 96 4.78 -13.59 2.35
CA SER A 96 5.90 -13.79 1.42
C SER A 96 6.21 -15.28 1.26
N VAL A 97 7.04 -15.59 0.28
CA VAL A 97 7.45 -16.97 -0.06
C VAL A 97 8.17 -17.70 1.07
N ASP A 98 8.84 -16.96 1.95
CA ASP A 98 9.55 -17.45 3.14
C ASP A 98 8.64 -17.47 4.40
N GLY A 99 7.35 -17.19 4.24
CA GLY A 99 6.37 -17.20 5.32
C GLY A 99 6.34 -15.94 6.19
N ALA A 100 7.22 -14.97 5.95
CA ALA A 100 7.13 -13.67 6.61
C ALA A 100 5.87 -12.90 6.14
N ALA A 101 5.42 -11.93 6.93
CA ALA A 101 4.29 -11.10 6.55
C ALA A 101 4.76 -9.85 5.78
N LEU A 102 4.06 -9.52 4.70
CA LEU A 102 4.16 -8.27 3.97
C LEU A 102 2.91 -7.43 4.21
N ALA A 103 3.11 -6.16 4.54
CA ALA A 103 2.05 -5.17 4.70
C ALA A 103 1.89 -4.39 3.39
N LEU A 104 0.68 -4.33 2.85
CA LEU A 104 0.35 -3.37 1.80
C LEU A 104 0.03 -2.03 2.44
N VAL A 105 0.86 -1.01 2.21
CA VAL A 105 0.72 0.29 2.86
C VAL A 105 0.72 1.41 1.82
N THR A 106 -0.18 2.37 1.97
CA THR A 106 -0.13 3.65 1.24
C THR A 106 0.61 4.69 2.09
N TYR A 107 1.74 5.22 1.65
CA TYR A 107 2.54 6.21 2.39
C TYR A 107 3.14 7.28 1.46
N GLN A 108 3.55 8.40 2.05
CA GLN A 108 4.16 9.52 1.32
C GLN A 108 5.68 9.35 1.24
N LEU A 109 6.24 9.79 0.12
CA LEU A 109 7.67 9.96 -0.10
C LEU A 109 7.94 11.41 -0.49
N LEU A 110 9.07 11.94 -0.03
CA LEU A 110 9.52 13.28 -0.35
C LEU A 110 10.94 13.21 -0.93
N THR A 111 11.35 14.20 -1.69
CA THR A 111 12.79 14.43 -1.92
C THR A 111 13.46 14.97 -0.66
N ALA A 112 14.77 14.79 -0.52
CA ALA A 112 15.50 15.22 0.68
C ALA A 112 15.53 16.75 0.86
N ASP A 113 15.51 17.50 -0.24
CA ASP A 113 15.31 18.96 -0.28
C ASP A 113 13.86 19.40 0.00
N LEU A 114 12.93 18.45 0.17
CA LEU A 114 11.49 18.65 0.39
C LEU A 114 10.75 19.40 -0.74
N ALA A 115 11.38 19.61 -1.89
CA ALA A 115 10.77 20.31 -3.02
C ALA A 115 9.66 19.49 -3.70
N TRP A 116 9.72 18.16 -3.61
CA TRP A 116 8.79 17.24 -4.27
C TRP A 116 8.20 16.21 -3.30
N ARG A 117 6.95 15.82 -3.56
CA ARG A 117 6.26 14.76 -2.83
C ARG A 117 5.49 13.84 -3.77
N THR A 118 5.37 12.57 -3.39
CA THR A 118 4.50 11.59 -4.03
C THR A 118 3.86 10.66 -3.00
N THR A 119 2.85 9.90 -3.42
CA THR A 119 2.22 8.85 -2.61
C THR A 119 2.39 7.51 -3.31
N VAL A 120 2.84 6.50 -2.55
CA VAL A 120 3.08 5.15 -3.06
C VAL A 120 2.21 4.17 -2.28
N THR A 121 1.68 3.16 -2.97
CA THR A 121 1.10 1.98 -2.33
C THR A 121 1.92 0.76 -2.69
N ALA A 122 2.57 0.15 -1.71
CA ALA A 122 3.50 -0.95 -1.93
C ALA A 122 3.45 -1.97 -0.79
N PHE A 123 3.87 -3.19 -1.09
CA PHE A 123 4.18 -4.18 -0.06
C PHE A 123 5.51 -3.82 0.60
N VAL A 124 5.52 -3.79 1.93
CA VAL A 124 6.71 -3.60 2.76
C VAL A 124 6.80 -4.73 3.79
N PRO A 125 7.99 -5.10 4.28
CA PRO A 125 8.13 -6.08 5.35
C PRO A 125 7.33 -5.67 6.59
N ALA A 126 6.65 -6.63 7.24
CA ALA A 126 5.84 -6.34 8.43
C ALA A 126 6.64 -5.67 9.55
N HIS A 127 7.91 -6.05 9.73
CA HIS A 127 8.78 -5.47 10.76
C HIS A 127 9.12 -3.99 10.52
N SER A 128 8.93 -3.49 9.28
CA SER A 128 9.07 -2.08 8.95
C SER A 128 7.82 -1.27 9.32
N VAL A 129 6.72 -1.91 9.74
CA VAL A 129 5.46 -1.25 10.07
C VAL A 129 5.28 -1.14 11.58
N ARG A 130 5.02 0.07 12.06
CA ARG A 130 4.79 0.36 13.48
C ARG A 130 3.38 0.87 13.72
N PHE A 131 2.66 0.16 14.58
CA PHE A 131 1.38 0.61 15.12
C PHE A 131 1.67 1.48 16.33
N ARG A 132 1.61 2.80 16.15
CA ARG A 132 1.65 3.72 17.29
C ARG A 132 0.22 3.90 17.81
N SER A 133 -0.01 3.52 19.06
CA SER A 133 -1.20 3.97 19.79
C SER A 133 -1.18 5.49 19.88
N ARG A 134 -2.36 6.13 19.84
CA ARG A 134 -2.54 7.51 20.34
C ARG A 134 -2.34 7.52 21.86
N THR A 135 -1.16 7.19 22.37
CA THR A 135 -0.88 7.38 23.80
C THR A 135 -0.16 8.70 23.95
N GLY A 136 -0.95 9.73 24.24
CA GLY A 136 -0.47 11.08 24.50
C GLY A 136 -1.63 12.07 24.60
N ARG A 137 -2.17 12.20 25.82
CA ARG A 137 -3.14 13.21 26.31
C ARG A 137 -4.59 13.07 25.86
N GLU A 138 -5.36 12.36 26.69
CA GLU A 138 -6.62 12.91 27.18
C GLU A 138 -6.36 13.38 28.61
N SER A 139 -6.60 14.66 28.87
CA SER A 139 -6.30 15.34 30.12
C SER A 139 -7.15 14.84 31.28
N ARG A 140 -6.53 14.61 32.44
CA ARG A 140 -6.92 15.28 33.70
C ARG A 140 -5.75 15.31 34.67
#